data_AF-A0A957GEA8-F1
#
_entry.id   AF-A0A957GEA8-F1
#
_cell.length_a   1.000
_cell.length_b   1.000
_cell.length_c   1.000
_cell.angle_alpha   90.00
_cell.angle_beta   90.00
_cell.angle_gamma   90.00
#
_symmetry.space_group_name_H-M   'P 1'
#
loop_
_entity.id
_entity.type
_entity.pdbx_description
1 polymer ?
#
loop_
_entity_poly.entity_id
_entity_poly.type
_entity_poly.pdbx_seq_one_letter_code
_entity_poly.pdbx_strand_id
1 'polypeptide(L)'
;PPGRTSFIELSLTTSTFRHYTGLLTIDGLLNGRPDITIDAFRHLFLPVFSLSLMHWATLGRITRASLINEKDKDYVTAARAHGLPEWRVVWRHTFRNVLLPALTSTTLSIASLLTGVFIIETIFNMHGVSELITRGLRETPDAALALGFAVYTVLLIMPLMLTLDIIKALVDPRVRESELSGNQ
;
A
#
# COMPACT_ATOMS: atom_id res chain seq x y z
N PRO A 1 -11.69 23.98 11.59
CA PRO A 1 -12.66 22.86 11.59
C PRO A 1 -12.99 22.44 10.15
N PRO A 2 -12.97 21.15 9.78
CA PRO A 2 -13.26 20.74 8.41
C PRO A 2 -14.78 20.76 8.20
N GLY A 3 -15.35 21.97 8.23
CA GLY A 3 -16.74 22.25 7.96
C GLY A 3 -16.91 22.64 6.50
N ARG A 4 -17.47 21.70 5.72
CA ARG A 4 -18.56 21.93 4.76
C ARG A 4 -18.53 23.17 3.84
N THR A 5 -17.38 23.51 3.25
CA THR A 5 -17.33 24.42 2.10
C THR A 5 -16.23 24.03 1.10
N SER A 6 -16.05 22.73 0.82
CA SER A 6 -15.25 22.36 -0.35
C SER A 6 -16.10 22.59 -1.61
N PHE A 7 -15.48 23.15 -2.65
CA PHE A 7 -16.10 23.45 -3.95
C PHE A 7 -16.80 22.24 -4.60
N ILE A 8 -16.52 21.04 -4.09
CA ILE A 8 -17.11 19.76 -4.45
C ILE A 8 -18.60 19.73 -4.11
N GLU A 9 -19.04 20.11 -2.90
CA GLU A 9 -20.45 19.99 -2.49
C GLU A 9 -21.36 20.91 -3.33
N LEU A 10 -20.89 22.13 -3.65
CA LEU A 10 -21.60 23.10 -4.51
C LEU A 10 -21.62 22.67 -6.00
N SER A 11 -20.62 21.89 -6.42
CA SER A 11 -20.46 21.42 -7.81
C SER A 11 -21.22 20.13 -8.12
N LEU A 12 -21.49 19.30 -7.10
CA LEU A 12 -22.27 18.07 -7.23
C LEU A 12 -23.79 18.33 -7.35
N THR A 13 -24.26 19.53 -6.97
CA THR A 13 -25.67 19.95 -7.13
C THR A 13 -26.00 20.40 -8.56
N THR A 14 -24.99 20.60 -9.42
CA THR A 14 -25.23 20.88 -10.84
C THR A 14 -25.50 19.55 -11.57
N SER A 15 -26.62 19.46 -12.28
CA SER A 15 -27.18 18.25 -12.93
C SER A 15 -26.31 17.61 -14.05
N THR A 16 -25.02 17.89 -14.09
CA THR A 16 -24.07 17.46 -15.12
C THR A 16 -22.89 16.63 -14.60
N PHE A 17 -22.75 16.42 -13.28
CA PHE A 17 -21.68 15.57 -12.74
C PHE A 17 -22.11 14.10 -12.70
N ARG A 18 -21.43 13.25 -13.47
CA ARG A 18 -21.68 11.79 -13.46
C ARG A 18 -20.62 11.08 -12.62
N HIS A 19 -21.07 10.28 -11.66
CA HIS A 19 -20.22 9.39 -10.87
C HIS A 19 -20.00 8.09 -11.63
N TYR A 20 -18.80 7.91 -12.20
CA TYR A 20 -18.45 6.70 -12.95
C TYR A 20 -17.77 5.66 -12.06
N THR A 21 -16.89 6.12 -11.17
CA THR A 21 -16.05 5.28 -10.31
C THR A 21 -16.33 5.47 -8.82
N GLY A 22 -16.99 6.56 -8.45
CA GLY A 22 -17.20 6.96 -7.05
C GLY A 22 -15.98 7.63 -6.44
N LEU A 23 -14.85 7.68 -7.15
CA LEU A 23 -13.66 8.40 -6.73
C LEU A 23 -13.62 9.78 -7.38
N LEU A 24 -13.79 10.82 -6.57
CA LEU A 24 -13.86 12.21 -7.04
C LEU A 24 -12.62 12.68 -7.81
N THR A 25 -11.43 12.09 -7.56
CA THR A 25 -10.22 12.41 -8.33
C THR A 25 -10.33 11.96 -9.79
N ILE A 26 -10.82 10.73 -10.01
CA ILE A 26 -10.99 10.12 -11.32
C ILE A 26 -12.24 10.67 -12.01
N ASP A 27 -13.35 10.76 -11.29
CA ASP A 27 -14.61 11.29 -11.83
C ASP A 27 -14.50 12.79 -12.19
N GLY A 28 -13.71 13.58 -11.46
CA GLY A 28 -13.41 14.97 -11.82
C GLY A 28 -12.66 15.08 -13.16
N LEU A 29 -11.72 14.16 -13.41
CA LEU A 29 -10.92 14.12 -14.63
C LEU A 29 -11.77 13.66 -15.82
N LEU A 30 -12.59 12.62 -15.64
CA LEU A 30 -13.50 12.12 -16.69
C LEU A 30 -14.60 13.13 -17.06
N ASN A 31 -15.06 13.95 -16.10
CA ASN A 31 -16.03 15.01 -16.36
C ASN A 31 -15.37 16.30 -16.92
N GLY A 32 -14.06 16.30 -17.20
CA GLY A 32 -13.34 17.45 -17.76
C GLY A 32 -13.18 18.63 -16.79
N ARG A 33 -13.28 18.39 -15.48
CA ARG A 33 -13.21 19.41 -14.42
C ARG A 33 -11.96 19.24 -13.56
N PRO A 34 -10.80 19.78 -13.99
CA PRO A 34 -9.55 19.65 -13.25
C PRO A 34 -9.62 20.27 -11.84
N ASP A 35 -10.48 21.27 -11.62
CA ASP A 35 -10.65 21.92 -10.32
C ASP A 35 -11.10 20.94 -9.22
N ILE A 36 -12.03 20.03 -9.55
CA ILE A 36 -12.55 19.01 -8.62
C ILE A 36 -11.46 17.97 -8.32
N THR A 37 -10.71 17.56 -9.34
CA THR A 37 -9.63 16.59 -9.18
C THR A 37 -8.52 17.12 -8.26
N ILE A 38 -8.09 18.37 -8.45
CA ILE A 38 -7.05 18.99 -7.61
C ILE A 38 -7.52 19.12 -6.16
N ASP A 39 -8.76 19.56 -5.92
CA ASP A 39 -9.30 19.67 -4.57
C ASP A 39 -9.43 18.29 -3.89
N ALA A 40 -9.84 17.26 -4.63
CA ALA A 40 -9.89 15.89 -4.15
C ALA A 40 -8.49 15.34 -3.77
N PHE A 41 -7.46 15.62 -4.59
CA PHE A 41 -6.08 15.26 -4.25
C PHE A 41 -5.58 15.97 -2.99
N ARG A 42 -5.93 17.26 -2.81
CA ARG A 42 -5.55 18.02 -1.61
C ARG A 42 -6.14 17.43 -0.34
N HIS A 43 -7.39 16.93 -0.39
CA HIS A 43 -8.03 16.26 0.74
C HIS A 43 -7.45 14.88 1.02
N LEU A 44 -6.98 14.14 0.00
CA LEU A 44 -6.34 12.84 0.17
C LEU A 44 -4.86 12.92 0.61
N PHE A 45 -4.20 14.06 0.37
CA PHE A 45 -2.77 14.19 0.62
C PHE A 45 -2.39 13.92 2.08
N LEU A 46 -3.10 14.51 3.04
CA LEU A 46 -2.80 14.36 4.47
C LEU A 46 -2.96 12.90 4.97
N PRO A 47 -4.10 12.22 4.72
CA PRO A 47 -4.27 10.79 5.01
C PRO A 47 -3.18 9.89 4.40
N VAL A 48 -2.93 10.06 3.09
CA VAL A 48 -1.98 9.23 2.35
C VAL A 48 -0.55 9.47 2.84
N PHE A 49 -0.18 10.73 3.09
CA PHE A 49 1.14 11.07 3.60
C PHE A 49 1.37 10.49 5.00
N SER A 50 0.36 10.57 5.88
CA SER A 50 0.45 10.00 7.23
C SER A 50 0.67 8.49 7.19
N LEU A 51 -0.09 7.76 6.36
CA LEU A 51 0.08 6.31 6.18
C LEU A 51 1.44 5.97 5.56
N SER A 52 1.84 6.71 4.52
CA SER A 52 3.09 6.46 3.81
C SER A 52 4.30 6.64 4.73
N LEU A 53 4.31 7.69 5.55
CA LEU A 53 5.41 8.01 6.44
C LEU A 53 5.65 6.89 7.49
N MET A 54 4.58 6.27 7.98
CA MET A 54 4.64 5.18 8.95
C MET A 54 5.40 3.96 8.40
N HIS A 55 5.21 3.62 7.13
CA HIS A 55 5.86 2.46 6.50
C HIS A 55 7.20 2.79 5.86
N TRP A 56 7.41 4.04 5.44
CA TRP A 56 8.64 4.49 4.78
C TRP A 56 9.89 4.20 5.63
N ALA A 57 9.84 4.52 6.92
CA ALA A 57 10.96 4.30 7.83
C ALA A 57 11.33 2.81 7.96
N THR A 58 10.32 1.94 8.05
CA THR A 58 10.52 0.49 8.17
C THR A 58 11.12 -0.11 6.91
N LEU A 59 10.57 0.25 5.75
CA LEU A 59 11.07 -0.21 4.46
C LEU A 59 12.52 0.22 4.24
N GLY A 60 12.83 1.50 4.44
CA GLY A 60 14.18 2.03 4.29
C GLY A 60 15.19 1.36 5.23
N ARG A 61 14.80 1.10 6.49
CA ARG A 61 15.64 0.40 7.47
C ARG A 61 15.95 -1.03 7.02
N ILE A 62 14.94 -1.77 6.56
CA ILE A 62 15.09 -3.17 6.12
C ILE A 62 15.94 -3.24 4.86
N THR A 63 15.64 -2.43 3.84
CA THR A 63 16.44 -2.37 2.62
C THR A 63 17.89 -2.00 2.91
N ARG A 64 18.15 -1.03 3.80
CA ARG A 64 19.51 -0.65 4.20
C ARG A 64 20.23 -1.80 4.92
N ALA A 65 19.56 -2.47 5.86
CA ALA A 65 20.15 -3.60 6.59
C ALA A 65 20.51 -4.75 5.63
N SER A 66 19.60 -5.10 4.73
CA SER A 66 19.84 -6.11 3.70
C SER A 66 20.98 -5.71 2.76
N LEU A 67 21.08 -4.44 2.35
CA LEU A 67 22.16 -3.95 1.50
C LEU A 67 23.52 -4.02 2.20
N ILE A 68 23.60 -3.73 3.49
CA ILE A 68 24.84 -3.86 4.28
C ILE A 68 25.29 -5.32 4.30
N ASN A 69 24.40 -6.25 4.68
CA ASN A 69 24.71 -7.69 4.73
C ASN A 69 25.11 -8.25 3.36
N GLU A 70 24.58 -7.68 2.28
CA GLU A 70 24.87 -8.12 0.93
C GLU A 70 26.26 -7.67 0.44
N LYS A 71 26.77 -6.53 0.93
CA LYS A 71 28.09 -6.00 0.56
C LYS A 71 29.25 -6.84 1.08
N ASP A 72 29.05 -7.56 2.17
CA ASP A 72 30.08 -8.39 2.82
C ASP A 72 30.21 -9.78 2.20
N LYS A 73 29.48 -10.09 1.12
CA LYS A 73 29.51 -11.40 0.46
C LYS A 73 30.64 -11.54 -0.55
N ASP A 74 31.19 -12.75 -0.65
CA ASP A 74 32.35 -13.08 -1.50
C ASP A 74 32.16 -12.71 -2.98
N TYR A 75 30.94 -12.81 -3.52
CA TYR A 75 30.68 -12.45 -4.91
C TYR A 75 30.84 -10.94 -5.18
N VAL A 76 30.62 -10.09 -4.16
CA VAL A 76 30.83 -8.64 -4.23
C VAL A 76 32.34 -8.35 -4.22
N THR A 77 33.09 -9.03 -3.37
CA THR A 77 34.56 -8.96 -3.31
C THR A 77 35.19 -9.40 -4.63
N ALA A 78 34.71 -10.52 -5.21
CA ALA A 78 35.15 -11.00 -6.51
C ALA A 78 34.83 -10.00 -7.63
N ALA A 79 33.62 -9.44 -7.65
CA ALA A 79 33.24 -8.41 -8.63
C ALA A 79 34.13 -7.16 -8.56
N ARG A 80 34.51 -6.73 -7.34
CA ARG A 80 35.45 -5.63 -7.12
C ARG A 80 36.87 -6.00 -7.59
N ALA A 81 37.32 -7.22 -7.35
CA ALA A 81 38.62 -7.72 -7.81
C ALA A 81 38.72 -7.77 -9.35
N HIS A 82 37.59 -7.98 -10.04
CA HIS A 82 37.49 -7.88 -11.51
C HIS A 82 37.42 -6.43 -12.05
N GLY A 83 37.55 -5.41 -11.19
CA GLY A 83 37.57 -4.01 -11.61
C GLY A 83 36.21 -3.44 -12.04
N LEU A 84 35.10 -4.12 -11.69
CA LEU A 84 33.76 -3.59 -11.98
C LEU A 84 33.50 -2.33 -11.15
N PRO A 85 32.92 -1.27 -11.76
CA PRO A 85 32.60 -0.05 -11.03
C PRO A 85 31.50 -0.31 -10.00
N GLU A 86 31.62 0.30 -8.80
CA GLU A 86 30.73 0.01 -7.66
C GLU A 86 29.24 0.17 -7.99
N TRP A 87 28.89 1.20 -8.77
CA TRP A 87 27.49 1.43 -9.17
C TRP A 87 26.90 0.24 -9.93
N ARG A 88 27.69 -0.45 -10.76
CA ARG A 88 27.24 -1.61 -11.54
C ARG A 88 27.08 -2.84 -10.67
N VAL A 89 27.97 -3.03 -9.69
CA VAL A 89 27.86 -4.12 -8.71
C VAL A 89 26.60 -3.94 -7.87
N VAL A 90 26.37 -2.72 -7.35
CA VAL A 90 25.20 -2.39 -6.55
C VAL A 90 23.90 -2.59 -7.33
N TRP A 91 23.75 -1.97 -8.51
CA TRP A 91 22.48 -2.02 -9.25
C TRP A 91 22.16 -3.39 -9.84
N ARG A 92 23.17 -4.12 -10.35
CA ARG A 92 22.94 -5.36 -11.09
C ARG A 92 22.96 -6.62 -10.22
N HIS A 93 23.78 -6.64 -9.16
CA HIS A 93 23.99 -7.83 -8.34
C HIS A 93 23.39 -7.65 -6.95
N THR A 94 23.82 -6.64 -6.20
CA THR A 94 23.42 -6.43 -4.81
C THR A 94 21.93 -6.07 -4.69
N PHE A 95 21.44 -5.11 -5.48
CA PHE A 95 20.04 -4.64 -5.42
C PHE A 95 19.06 -5.74 -5.80
N ARG A 96 19.37 -6.54 -6.82
CA ARG A 96 18.53 -7.67 -7.23
C ARG A 96 18.44 -8.74 -6.13
N ASN A 97 19.49 -8.95 -5.34
CA ASN A 97 19.45 -9.88 -4.21
C ASN A 97 18.70 -9.31 -3.00
N VAL A 98 18.79 -8.00 -2.77
CA VAL A 98 18.11 -7.29 -1.67
C VAL A 98 16.63 -7.05 -1.96
N LEU A 99 16.21 -7.13 -3.21
CA LEU A 99 14.81 -6.95 -3.62
C LEU A 99 13.88 -7.96 -2.93
N LEU A 100 14.35 -9.18 -2.67
CA LEU A 100 13.56 -10.21 -2.00
C LEU A 100 13.15 -9.81 -0.56
N PRO A 101 14.09 -9.48 0.36
CA PRO A 101 13.73 -8.93 1.67
C PRO A 101 12.84 -7.69 1.60
N ALA A 102 13.09 -6.80 0.63
CA ALA A 102 12.30 -5.58 0.45
C ALA A 102 10.85 -5.89 0.05
N LEU A 103 10.64 -6.84 -0.87
CA LEU A 103 9.31 -7.28 -1.30
C LEU A 103 8.52 -7.93 -0.16
N THR A 104 9.16 -8.82 0.61
CA THR A 104 8.52 -9.46 1.77
C THR A 104 8.07 -8.43 2.81
N SER A 105 8.94 -7.46 3.12
CA SER A 105 8.58 -6.35 4.01
C SER A 105 7.47 -5.46 3.44
N THR A 106 7.44 -5.29 2.12
CA THR A 106 6.41 -4.49 1.45
C THR A 106 5.06 -5.17 1.57
N THR A 107 4.96 -6.49 1.39
CA THR A 107 3.71 -7.23 1.60
C THR A 107 3.18 -7.06 3.02
N LEU A 108 4.04 -7.21 4.03
CA LEU A 108 3.64 -7.01 5.43
C LEU A 108 3.17 -5.57 5.70
N SER A 109 3.82 -4.60 5.06
CA SER A 109 3.43 -3.20 5.16
C SER A 109 2.07 -2.95 4.53
N ILE A 110 1.76 -3.56 3.38
CA ILE A 110 0.46 -3.42 2.73
C ILE A 110 -0.66 -4.02 3.59
N ALA A 111 -0.44 -5.19 4.22
CA ALA A 111 -1.41 -5.75 5.16
C ALA A 111 -1.67 -4.79 6.34
N SER A 112 -0.60 -4.18 6.86
CA SER A 112 -0.69 -3.22 7.95
C SER A 112 -1.40 -1.91 7.53
N LEU A 113 -1.19 -1.47 6.28
CA LEU A 113 -1.85 -0.29 5.72
C LEU A 113 -3.37 -0.48 5.65
N LEU A 114 -3.85 -1.67 5.29
CA LEU A 114 -5.28 -1.98 5.25
C LEU A 114 -5.93 -1.82 6.63
N THR A 115 -5.26 -2.28 7.69
CA THR A 115 -5.68 -2.03 9.07
C THR A 115 -5.56 -0.56 9.45
N GLY A 116 -4.51 0.13 8.98
CA GLY A 116 -4.27 1.55 9.25
C GLY A 116 -5.32 2.49 8.63
N VAL A 117 -5.97 2.09 7.53
CA VAL A 117 -7.04 2.86 6.89
C VAL A 117 -8.19 3.12 7.87
N PHE A 118 -8.57 2.13 8.70
CA PHE A 118 -9.59 2.30 9.74
C PHE A 118 -9.27 3.47 10.70
N ILE A 119 -8.01 3.55 11.13
CA ILE A 119 -7.55 4.58 12.06
C ILE A 119 -7.60 5.95 11.38
N ILE A 120 -7.17 6.02 10.12
CA ILE A 120 -7.16 7.26 9.34
C ILE A 120 -8.56 7.77 9.05
N GLU A 121 -9.51 6.90 8.72
CA GLU A 121 -10.92 7.27 8.55
C GLU A 121 -11.46 7.97 9.80
N THR A 122 -11.13 7.42 10.97
CA THR A 122 -11.54 7.99 12.27
C THR A 122 -10.85 9.31 12.57
N ILE A 123 -9.52 9.41 12.39
CA ILE A 123 -8.75 10.62 12.73
C ILE A 123 -9.08 11.79 11.80
N PHE A 124 -9.23 11.53 10.50
CA PHE A 124 -9.51 12.56 9.51
C PHE A 124 -11.01 12.81 9.27
N ASN A 125 -11.88 12.16 10.05
CA ASN A 125 -13.34 12.23 9.93
C ASN A 125 -13.81 12.01 8.47
N MET A 126 -13.16 11.06 7.80
CA MET A 126 -13.53 10.62 6.47
C MET A 126 -14.60 9.54 6.60
N HIS A 127 -15.72 9.74 5.92
CA HIS A 127 -16.82 8.78 5.91
C HIS A 127 -16.41 7.58 5.05
N GLY A 128 -15.96 6.52 5.70
CA GLY A 128 -15.51 5.29 5.07
C GLY A 128 -16.36 4.09 5.47
N VAL A 129 -15.94 2.90 5.04
CA VAL A 129 -16.66 1.66 5.34
C VAL A 129 -16.65 1.37 6.83
N SER A 130 -15.57 1.74 7.53
CA SER A 130 -15.39 1.50 8.98
C SER A 130 -16.45 2.21 9.82
N GLU A 131 -16.89 3.37 9.37
CA GLU A 131 -17.91 4.16 10.06
C GLU A 131 -19.24 3.40 10.15
N LEU A 132 -19.62 2.69 9.10
CA LEU A 132 -20.85 1.88 9.06
C LEU A 132 -20.84 0.81 10.15
N ILE A 133 -19.70 0.17 10.39
CA ILE A 133 -19.56 -0.83 11.46
C ILE A 133 -19.54 -0.17 12.82
N THR A 134 -18.75 0.88 13.01
CA THR A 134 -18.63 1.52 14.33
C THR A 134 -19.95 2.12 14.79
N ARG A 135 -20.76 2.67 13.89
CA ARG A 135 -22.13 3.13 14.19
C ARG A 135 -23.07 1.95 14.42
N GLY A 136 -23.11 0.98 13.51
CA GLY A 136 -23.98 -0.20 13.62
C GLY A 136 -23.76 -1.00 14.92
N LEU A 137 -22.50 -1.24 15.28
CA LEU A 137 -22.12 -1.99 16.48
C LEU A 137 -22.40 -1.22 17.78
N ARG A 138 -22.34 0.11 17.75
CA ARG A 138 -22.66 0.96 18.92
C ARG A 138 -24.15 1.08 19.15
N GLU A 139 -24.95 1.15 18.08
CA GLU A 139 -26.41 1.32 18.19
C GLU A 139 -27.13 0.00 18.44
N THR A 140 -26.76 -1.08 17.74
CA THR A 140 -27.31 -2.42 17.95
C THR A 140 -26.18 -3.46 17.83
N PRO A 141 -25.67 -4.03 18.94
CA PRO A 141 -24.62 -5.04 18.88
C PRO A 141 -25.15 -6.34 18.27
N ASP A 142 -25.12 -6.43 16.95
CA ASP A 142 -25.54 -7.61 16.19
C ASP A 142 -24.30 -8.40 15.74
N ALA A 143 -24.25 -9.68 16.14
CA ALA A 143 -23.20 -10.60 15.73
C ALA A 143 -23.18 -10.80 14.20
N ALA A 144 -24.33 -10.70 13.53
CA ALA A 144 -24.42 -10.82 12.08
C ALA A 144 -23.71 -9.67 11.36
N LEU A 145 -23.78 -8.45 11.90
CA LEU A 145 -23.11 -7.27 11.34
C LEU A 145 -21.58 -7.38 11.46
N ALA A 146 -21.07 -7.84 12.61
CA ALA A 146 -19.65 -8.07 12.80
C ALA A 146 -19.11 -9.18 11.86
N LEU A 147 -19.87 -10.28 11.71
CA LEU A 147 -19.51 -11.37 10.81
C LEU A 147 -19.52 -10.92 9.34
N GLY A 148 -20.53 -10.17 8.92
CA GLY A 148 -20.63 -9.61 7.57
C GLY A 148 -19.43 -8.72 7.22
N PHE A 149 -19.01 -7.87 8.17
CA PHE A 149 -17.82 -7.06 7.99
C PHE A 149 -16.52 -7.86 7.93
N ALA A 150 -16.39 -8.90 8.75
CA ALA A 150 -15.23 -9.79 8.70
C ALA A 150 -15.12 -10.46 7.32
N VAL A 151 -16.23 -11.00 6.81
CA VAL A 151 -16.28 -11.61 5.47
C VAL A 151 -15.97 -10.59 4.37
N TYR A 152 -16.56 -9.39 4.45
CA TYR A 152 -16.27 -8.29 3.52
C TYR A 152 -14.78 -7.94 3.48
N THR A 153 -14.16 -7.79 4.65
CA THR A 153 -12.75 -7.44 4.78
C THR A 153 -11.86 -8.54 4.19
N VAL A 154 -12.18 -9.80 4.45
CA VAL A 154 -11.46 -10.94 3.84
C VAL A 154 -11.60 -10.91 2.33
N LEU A 155 -12.80 -10.72 1.79
CA LEU A 155 -13.06 -10.68 0.35
C LEU A 155 -12.30 -9.53 -0.35
N LEU A 156 -12.08 -8.41 0.34
CA LEU A 156 -11.33 -7.27 -0.18
C LEU A 156 -9.81 -7.49 -0.09
N ILE A 157 -9.32 -8.00 1.05
CA ILE A 157 -7.88 -8.12 1.31
C ILE A 157 -7.29 -9.36 0.62
N MET A 158 -8.01 -10.48 0.58
CA MET A 158 -7.54 -11.74 -0.01
C MET A 158 -7.04 -11.59 -1.46
N PRO A 159 -7.78 -10.99 -2.42
CA PRO A 159 -7.28 -10.85 -3.79
C PRO A 159 -6.08 -9.91 -3.89
N LEU A 160 -6.01 -8.88 -3.04
CA LEU A 160 -4.85 -7.99 -2.98
C LEU A 160 -3.61 -8.74 -2.49
N MET A 161 -3.73 -9.49 -1.40
CA MET A 161 -2.62 -10.30 -0.87
C MET A 161 -2.19 -11.38 -1.86
N LEU A 162 -3.15 -12.07 -2.49
CA LEU A 162 -2.86 -13.05 -3.54
C LEU A 162 -2.09 -12.43 -4.70
N THR A 163 -2.46 -11.22 -5.13
CA THR A 163 -1.74 -10.49 -6.18
C THR A 163 -0.30 -10.20 -5.77
N LEU A 164 -0.06 -9.79 -4.52
CA LEU A 164 1.28 -9.55 -4.00
C LEU A 164 2.10 -10.83 -3.88
N ASP A 165 1.48 -11.94 -3.49
CA ASP A 165 2.12 -13.24 -3.43
C ASP A 165 2.52 -13.73 -4.84
N ILE A 166 1.66 -13.52 -5.84
CA ILE A 166 1.98 -13.79 -7.24
C ILE A 166 3.15 -12.93 -7.72
N ILE A 167 3.15 -11.62 -7.41
CA ILE A 167 4.25 -10.72 -7.76
C ILE A 167 5.56 -11.19 -7.12
N LYS A 168 5.54 -11.56 -5.84
CA LYS A 168 6.72 -12.12 -5.16
C LYS A 168 7.21 -13.41 -5.83
N ALA A 169 6.31 -14.32 -6.16
CA ALA A 169 6.64 -15.58 -6.84
C ALA A 169 7.22 -15.35 -8.25
N LEU A 170 6.75 -14.34 -8.99
CA LEU A 170 7.30 -13.97 -10.29
C LEU A 170 8.70 -13.36 -10.18
N VAL A 171 8.93 -12.53 -9.16
CA VAL A 171 10.23 -11.88 -8.95
C VAL A 171 11.27 -12.87 -8.46
N ASP A 172 10.86 -13.87 -7.66
CA ASP A 172 11.77 -14.86 -7.10
C ASP A 172 11.40 -16.32 -7.42
N PRO A 173 11.91 -16.88 -8.54
CA PRO A 173 11.80 -18.30 -8.82
C PRO A 173 12.72 -19.18 -7.95
N ARG A 174 13.64 -18.62 -7.14
CA ARG A 174 14.61 -19.39 -6.34
C ARG A 174 14.07 -19.92 -5.01
N VAL A 175 12.98 -19.36 -4.48
CA VAL A 175 12.29 -19.92 -3.29
C VAL A 175 11.89 -21.38 -3.53
N ARG A 176 11.68 -21.77 -4.79
CA ARG A 176 11.35 -23.14 -5.18
C ARG A 176 12.53 -24.12 -5.06
N GLU A 177 13.78 -23.66 -5.06
CA GLU A 177 14.97 -24.50 -4.99
C GLU A 177 15.45 -24.77 -3.55
N SER A 178 15.21 -23.83 -2.61
CA SER A 178 15.61 -24.03 -1.21
C SER A 178 14.78 -25.08 -0.48
N GLU A 179 13.50 -25.27 -0.83
CA GLU A 179 12.68 -26.34 -0.25
C GLU A 179 13.05 -27.73 -0.81
N LEU A 180 13.55 -27.81 -2.04
CA LEU A 180 14.04 -29.05 -2.64
C LEU A 180 15.42 -29.48 -2.10
N SER A 181 16.20 -28.54 -1.55
CA SER A 181 17.52 -28.80 -0.98
C SER A 181 17.52 -28.95 0.56
N GLY A 182 16.41 -28.62 1.25
CA GLY A 182 16.28 -28.72 2.70
C GLY A 182 15.87 -30.10 3.24
N ASN A 183 15.82 -31.11 2.36
CA ASN A 183 15.46 -32.49 2.70
C ASN A 183 16.56 -33.48 2.29
N GLN A 184 17.83 -33.11 2.51
CA GLN A 184 18.98 -34.02 2.59
C GLN A 184 19.94 -33.57 3.70
#